data_AF-A0A7W0FDQ0-F1
#
_entry.id   AF-A0A7W0FDQ0-F1
#
_cell.length_a   1.000
_cell.length_b   1.000
_cell.length_c   1.000
_cell.angle_alpha   90.00
_cell.angle_beta   90.00
_cell.angle_gamma   90.00
#
_symmetry.space_group_name_H-M   'P 1'
#
loop_
_entity.id
_entity.type
_entity.pdbx_description
1 polymer ?
#
loop_
_entity_poly.entity_id
_entity_poly.type
_entity_poly.pdbx_seq_one_letter_code
_entity_poly.pdbx_strand_id
1 'polypeptide(L)'
;MYLNGLCFITGRKESCLTLKEIVTVVLSAGVRCIQYREKDKARRDIYREALMLRELTDKFGVSLIVNDYTDIALAVDADGVHLGQSDLPLKEARKIVGEERIIGISTHNLKQAIEAEKGGADYIGFGPVFHTKTKNAGAPKGIAML
;
A
#
# COMPACT_ATOMS: atom_id res chain seq x y z
N MET A 1 -11.94 -3.10 -10.24
CA MET A 1 -11.92 -3.60 -8.84
C MET A 1 -11.91 -2.38 -7.94
N TYR A 2 -12.91 -2.15 -7.08
CA TYR A 2 -12.95 -0.96 -6.22
C TYR A 2 -12.34 -1.29 -4.85
N LEU A 3 -11.34 -0.50 -4.43
CA LEU A 3 -10.81 -0.51 -3.07
C LEU A 3 -11.86 0.05 -2.11
N ASN A 4 -12.90 -0.73 -1.83
CA ASN A 4 -13.96 -0.36 -0.89
C ASN A 4 -13.74 -1.05 0.46
N GLY A 5 -14.00 -0.31 1.55
CA GLY A 5 -13.92 -0.82 2.91
C GLY A 5 -12.57 -0.61 3.59
N LEU A 6 -12.19 -1.54 4.45
CA LEU A 6 -10.98 -1.43 5.26
C LEU A 6 -9.75 -1.89 4.47
N CYS A 7 -8.70 -1.06 4.49
CA CYS A 7 -7.35 -1.39 4.00
C CYS A 7 -6.42 -1.60 5.19
N PHE A 8 -5.86 -2.79 5.31
CA PHE A 8 -4.86 -3.11 6.34
C PHE A 8 -3.45 -2.94 5.78
N ILE A 9 -2.65 -2.09 6.41
CA ILE A 9 -1.23 -1.90 6.07
C ILE A 9 -0.40 -2.73 7.04
N THR A 10 0.46 -3.61 6.53
CA THR A 10 1.28 -4.47 7.39
C THR A 10 2.26 -3.65 8.22
N GLY A 11 2.35 -3.96 9.52
CA GLY A 11 3.29 -3.35 10.47
C GLY A 11 4.28 -4.37 11.02
N ARG A 12 5.45 -3.89 11.50
CA ARG A 12 6.55 -4.75 11.95
C ARG A 12 6.56 -5.12 13.44
N LYS A 13 5.88 -4.36 14.31
CA LYS A 13 6.32 -4.23 15.71
C LYS A 13 5.27 -4.47 16.80
N GLU A 14 4.13 -5.04 16.49
CA GLU A 14 3.00 -5.04 17.44
C GLU A 14 2.44 -6.41 17.78
N SER A 15 3.04 -7.51 17.29
CA SER A 15 2.50 -8.85 17.53
C SER A 15 3.58 -9.92 17.65
N CYS A 16 3.29 -10.96 18.44
CA CYS A 16 4.05 -12.21 18.49
C CYS A 16 3.74 -13.13 17.29
N LEU A 17 2.77 -12.76 16.45
CA LEU A 17 2.36 -13.51 15.28
C LEU A 17 3.29 -13.23 14.08
N THR A 18 3.47 -14.23 13.23
CA THR A 18 4.10 -14.09 11.93
C THR A 18 3.25 -13.24 10.99
N LEU A 19 3.86 -12.68 9.94
CA LEU A 19 3.16 -11.91 8.92
C LEU A 19 1.97 -12.69 8.32
N LYS A 20 2.16 -13.98 8.04
CA LYS A 20 1.12 -14.86 7.50
C LYS A 20 -0.05 -15.01 8.47
N GLU A 21 0.22 -15.21 9.77
CA GLU A 21 -0.81 -15.34 10.80
C GLU A 21 -1.59 -14.04 10.96
N ILE A 22 -0.90 -12.90 11.03
CA ILE A 22 -1.54 -11.57 11.12
C ILE A 22 -2.49 -11.36 9.94
N VAL A 23 -2.00 -11.55 8.71
CA VAL A 23 -2.81 -11.33 7.52
C VAL A 23 -3.96 -12.33 7.44
N THR A 24 -3.76 -13.59 7.84
CA THR A 24 -4.86 -14.56 7.92
C THR A 24 -5.97 -14.09 8.85
N VAL A 25 -5.63 -13.63 10.07
CA VAL A 25 -6.63 -13.10 11.02
C VAL A 25 -7.36 -11.89 10.44
N VAL A 26 -6.63 -10.96 9.82
CA VAL A 26 -7.17 -9.75 9.20
C VAL A 26 -8.14 -10.07 8.06
N LEU A 27 -7.79 -11.03 7.20
CA LEU A 27 -8.64 -11.49 6.11
C LEU A 27 -9.92 -12.18 6.63
N SER A 28 -9.79 -13.02 7.66
CA SER A 28 -10.93 -13.66 8.33
C SER A 28 -11.88 -12.65 9.00
N ALA A 29 -11.37 -11.49 9.42
CA ALA A 29 -12.17 -10.39 9.96
C ALA A 29 -12.89 -9.55 8.89
N GLY A 30 -12.71 -9.88 7.60
CA GLY A 30 -13.47 -9.28 6.50
C GLY A 30 -12.78 -8.12 5.78
N VAL A 31 -11.52 -7.81 6.10
CA VAL A 31 -10.71 -6.81 5.38
C VAL A 31 -10.54 -7.19 3.91
N ARG A 32 -10.67 -6.21 3.01
CA ARG A 32 -10.71 -6.43 1.55
C ARG A 32 -9.57 -5.79 0.76
N CYS A 33 -8.63 -5.16 1.45
CA CYS A 33 -7.36 -4.73 0.87
C CYS A 33 -6.23 -4.94 1.87
N ILE A 34 -5.14 -5.56 1.42
CA ILE A 34 -3.88 -5.67 2.16
C ILE A 34 -2.83 -4.83 1.43
N GLN A 35 -2.22 -3.88 2.13
CA GLN A 35 -1.04 -3.18 1.66
C GLN A 35 0.19 -3.75 2.36
N TYR A 36 1.05 -4.42 1.59
CA TYR A 36 2.29 -4.96 2.10
C TYR A 36 3.36 -3.86 2.15
N ARG A 37 3.81 -3.55 3.37
CA ARG A 37 4.80 -2.50 3.64
C ARG A 37 5.95 -3.05 4.48
N GLU A 38 7.11 -3.15 3.84
CA GLU A 38 8.38 -3.54 4.45
C GLU A 38 9.49 -2.63 3.93
N LYS A 39 10.31 -2.08 4.83
CA LYS A 39 11.36 -1.08 4.51
C LYS A 39 12.78 -1.48 4.90
N ASP A 40 12.95 -2.53 5.73
CA ASP A 40 14.25 -2.85 6.35
C ASP A 40 14.77 -4.23 5.90
N LYS A 41 13.98 -5.02 5.16
CA LYS A 41 14.43 -6.31 4.63
C LYS A 41 15.13 -6.17 3.29
N ALA A 42 15.95 -7.17 2.96
CA ALA A 42 16.51 -7.28 1.62
C ALA A 42 15.39 -7.48 0.59
N ARG A 43 15.57 -6.93 -0.62
CA ARG A 43 14.58 -7.02 -1.72
C ARG A 43 14.13 -8.45 -2.02
N ARG A 44 15.04 -9.43 -1.89
CA ARG A 44 14.74 -10.85 -2.10
C ARG A 44 13.74 -11.39 -1.07
N ASP A 45 13.86 -10.97 0.18
CA ASP A 45 12.94 -11.41 1.24
C ASP A 45 11.61 -10.67 1.14
N ILE A 46 11.63 -9.39 0.76
CA ILE A 46 10.42 -8.63 0.43
C ILE A 46 9.63 -9.33 -0.69
N TYR A 47 10.31 -9.76 -1.76
CA TYR A 47 9.69 -10.51 -2.85
C TYR A 47 9.07 -11.84 -2.36
N ARG A 48 9.80 -12.62 -1.55
CA ARG A 48 9.28 -13.90 -1.01
C ARG A 48 8.03 -13.71 -0.16
N GLU A 49 8.03 -12.67 0.68
CA GLU A 49 6.86 -12.35 1.52
C GLU A 49 5.69 -11.84 0.67
N ALA A 50 5.95 -10.99 -0.32
CA ALA A 50 4.93 -10.50 -1.23
C ALA A 50 4.30 -11.64 -2.04
N LEU A 51 5.09 -12.63 -2.49
CA LEU A 51 4.59 -13.80 -3.20
C LEU A 51 3.68 -14.66 -2.31
N MET A 52 4.10 -14.91 -1.06
CA MET A 52 3.28 -15.61 -0.07
C MET A 52 1.97 -14.87 0.21
N LEU A 53 2.04 -13.54 0.34
CA LEU A 53 0.86 -12.70 0.53
C LEU A 53 -0.07 -12.76 -0.68
N ARG A 54 0.46 -12.77 -1.91
CA ARG A 54 -0.35 -12.91 -3.13
C ARG A 54 -1.14 -14.20 -3.13
N GLU A 55 -0.49 -15.33 -2.84
CA GLU A 55 -1.17 -16.63 -2.75
C GLU A 55 -2.28 -16.62 -1.69
N LEU A 56 -2.07 -15.92 -0.57
CA LEU A 56 -3.04 -15.81 0.49
C LEU A 56 -4.20 -14.89 0.10
N THR A 57 -3.93 -13.70 -0.43
CA THR A 57 -4.98 -12.74 -0.80
C THR A 57 -5.82 -13.23 -1.97
N ASP A 58 -5.24 -13.97 -2.92
CA ASP A 58 -5.96 -14.58 -4.03
C ASP A 58 -7.00 -15.61 -3.55
N LYS A 59 -6.63 -16.49 -2.59
CA LYS A 59 -7.57 -17.44 -1.97
C LYS A 59 -8.78 -16.79 -1.30
N PHE A 60 -8.62 -15.55 -0.82
CA PHE A 60 -9.68 -14.80 -0.15
C PHE A 60 -10.41 -13.82 -1.09
N GLY A 61 -9.98 -13.71 -2.36
CA GLY A 61 -10.49 -12.71 -3.31
C GLY A 61 -10.24 -11.27 -2.84
N VAL A 62 -9.07 -11.01 -2.27
CA VAL A 62 -8.68 -9.73 -1.66
C VAL A 62 -7.57 -9.05 -2.47
N SER A 63 -7.61 -7.72 -2.55
CA SER A 63 -6.59 -6.95 -3.23
C SER A 63 -5.27 -6.92 -2.44
N LEU A 64 -4.16 -7.11 -3.15
CA LEU A 64 -2.80 -6.92 -2.66
C LEU A 64 -2.18 -5.69 -3.31
N ILE A 65 -1.76 -4.74 -2.49
CA ILE A 65 -1.00 -3.56 -2.91
C ILE A 65 0.41 -3.63 -2.32
N VAL A 66 1.44 -3.55 -3.16
CA VAL A 66 2.84 -3.52 -2.70
C VAL A 66 3.29 -2.08 -2.48
N ASN A 67 3.90 -1.79 -1.34
CA ASN A 67 4.41 -0.45 -1.04
C ASN A 67 5.79 -0.21 -1.69
N ASP A 68 6.00 0.97 -2.27
CA ASP A 68 7.21 1.53 -2.90
C ASP A 68 7.74 0.76 -4.14
N TYR A 69 7.76 -0.58 -4.11
CA TYR A 69 8.45 -1.42 -5.09
C TYR A 69 7.56 -1.84 -6.26
N THR A 70 7.51 -0.99 -7.29
CA THR A 70 6.71 -1.22 -8.52
C THR A 70 7.12 -2.51 -9.25
N ASP A 71 8.40 -2.84 -9.29
CA ASP A 71 8.92 -4.05 -9.92
C ASP A 71 8.54 -5.32 -9.15
N ILE A 72 8.54 -5.27 -7.81
CA ILE A 72 8.08 -6.39 -6.98
C ILE A 72 6.57 -6.57 -7.15
N ALA A 73 5.79 -5.48 -7.20
CA ALA A 73 4.36 -5.54 -7.47
C ALA A 73 4.05 -6.32 -8.76
N LEU A 74 4.78 -6.04 -9.83
CA LEU A 74 4.66 -6.78 -11.09
C LEU A 74 5.13 -8.24 -10.96
N ALA A 75 6.28 -8.47 -10.35
CA ALA A 75 6.88 -9.80 -10.25
C ALA A 75 6.00 -10.81 -9.50
N VAL A 76 5.17 -10.34 -8.57
CA VAL A 76 4.24 -11.19 -7.79
C VAL A 76 2.78 -11.08 -8.27
N ASP A 77 2.53 -10.40 -9.37
CA ASP A 77 1.17 -10.12 -9.88
C ASP A 77 0.24 -9.51 -8.80
N ALA A 78 0.75 -8.51 -8.09
CA ALA A 78 -0.06 -7.70 -7.19
C ALA A 78 -1.08 -6.87 -7.99
N ASP A 79 -2.22 -6.57 -7.36
CA ASP A 79 -3.28 -5.75 -7.96
C ASP A 79 -2.84 -4.29 -8.14
N GLY A 80 -1.81 -3.86 -7.40
CA GLY A 80 -1.28 -2.51 -7.52
C GLY A 80 -0.07 -2.20 -6.64
N VAL A 81 0.31 -0.94 -6.69
CA VAL A 81 1.42 -0.36 -5.92
C VAL A 81 0.94 0.88 -5.13
N HIS A 82 1.51 1.11 -3.95
CA HIS A 82 1.36 2.37 -3.23
C HIS A 82 2.71 3.08 -3.17
N LEU A 83 2.76 4.35 -3.56
CA LEU A 83 3.98 5.14 -3.66
C LEU A 83 3.99 6.28 -2.65
N GLY A 84 5.16 6.58 -2.11
CA GLY A 84 5.47 7.83 -1.42
C GLY A 84 5.97 8.91 -2.38
N GLN A 85 6.08 10.14 -1.87
CA GLN A 85 6.54 11.30 -2.63
C GLN A 85 8.03 11.23 -3.05
N SER A 86 8.81 10.33 -2.43
CA SER A 86 10.23 10.12 -2.72
C SER A 86 10.50 8.84 -3.52
N ASP A 87 9.46 8.07 -3.85
CA ASP A 87 9.59 6.84 -4.61
C ASP A 87 9.56 7.13 -6.12
N LEU A 88 9.40 6.09 -6.94
CA LEU A 88 9.30 6.25 -8.38
C LEU A 88 8.18 7.24 -8.73
N PRO A 89 8.41 8.22 -9.63
CA PRO A 89 7.36 9.17 -10.02
C PRO A 89 6.13 8.44 -10.57
N LEU A 90 4.95 8.90 -10.18
CA LEU A 90 3.65 8.31 -10.54
C LEU A 90 3.53 7.97 -12.02
N LYS A 91 3.91 8.91 -12.90
CA LYS A 91 3.86 8.73 -14.35
C LYS A 91 4.77 7.60 -14.85
N GLU A 92 5.94 7.42 -14.23
CA GLU A 92 6.86 6.36 -14.60
C GLU A 92 6.39 5.01 -14.05
N ALA A 93 5.82 4.98 -12.84
CA ALA A 93 5.16 3.78 -12.31
C ALA A 93 4.01 3.31 -13.21
N ARG A 94 3.16 4.22 -13.70
CA ARG A 94 2.06 3.91 -14.64
C ARG A 94 2.56 3.24 -15.91
N LYS A 95 3.64 3.73 -16.52
CA LYS A 95 4.25 3.10 -17.71
C LYS A 95 4.70 1.66 -17.46
N ILE A 96 5.12 1.37 -16.23
CA ILE A 96 5.61 0.04 -15.84
C ILE A 96 4.43 -0.90 -15.58
N VAL A 97 3.45 -0.49 -14.76
CA VAL A 97 2.38 -1.39 -14.29
C VAL A 97 1.22 -1.55 -15.28
N GLY A 98 1.12 -0.65 -16.26
CA GLY A 98 0.02 -0.58 -17.22
C GLY A 98 -1.21 0.14 -16.68
N GLU A 99 -2.24 0.26 -17.51
CA GLU A 99 -3.47 1.00 -17.16
C GLU A 99 -4.40 0.23 -16.20
N GLU A 100 -4.29 -1.11 -16.17
CA GLU A 100 -5.23 -1.95 -15.40
C GLU A 100 -4.89 -2.06 -13.91
N ARG A 101 -3.62 -1.89 -13.53
CA ARG A 101 -3.17 -2.04 -12.14
C ARG A 101 -3.39 -0.76 -11.35
N ILE A 102 -3.69 -0.91 -10.07
CA ILE A 102 -3.97 0.20 -9.17
C ILE A 102 -2.66 0.90 -8.78
N ILE A 103 -2.66 2.23 -8.75
CA ILE A 103 -1.60 3.05 -8.18
C ILE A 103 -2.18 3.99 -7.13
N GLY A 104 -1.77 3.76 -5.88
CA GLY A 104 -1.98 4.71 -4.79
C GLY A 104 -0.78 5.62 -4.60
N ILE A 105 -1.01 6.83 -4.11
CA ILE A 105 0.09 7.72 -3.71
C ILE A 105 -0.18 8.43 -2.38
N SER A 106 0.83 8.49 -1.51
CA SER A 106 0.74 9.25 -0.26
C SER A 106 0.73 10.75 -0.54
N THR A 107 -0.16 11.49 0.12
CA THR A 107 -0.28 12.95 -0.01
C THR A 107 -0.40 13.62 1.37
N HIS A 108 0.04 14.86 1.46
CA HIS A 108 0.17 15.60 2.73
C HIS A 108 -0.41 17.02 2.69
N ASN A 109 -0.91 17.46 1.53
CA ASN A 109 -1.54 18.75 1.31
C ASN A 109 -2.39 18.73 0.03
N LEU A 110 -3.22 19.76 -0.16
CA LEU A 110 -4.12 19.91 -1.30
C LEU A 110 -3.39 19.91 -2.65
N LYS A 111 -2.23 20.57 -2.73
CA LYS A 111 -1.45 20.62 -3.97
C LYS A 111 -1.04 19.22 -4.43
N GLN A 112 -0.52 18.39 -3.52
CA GLN A 112 -0.15 17.01 -3.83
C GLN A 112 -1.36 16.15 -4.21
N ALA A 113 -2.51 16.35 -3.59
CA ALA A 113 -3.74 15.64 -3.96
C ALA A 113 -4.19 15.97 -5.39
N ILE A 114 -4.19 17.25 -5.76
CA ILE A 114 -4.53 17.70 -7.12
C ILE A 114 -3.51 17.17 -8.14
N GLU A 115 -2.22 17.18 -7.80
CA GLU A 115 -1.16 16.64 -8.67
C GLU A 115 -1.30 15.12 -8.86
N ALA A 116 -1.69 14.38 -7.81
CA ALA A 116 -1.96 12.95 -7.87
C ALA A 116 -3.14 12.61 -8.78
N GLU A 117 -4.27 13.32 -8.64
CA GLU A 117 -5.45 13.16 -9.49
C GLU A 117 -5.11 13.41 -10.96
N LYS A 118 -4.47 14.56 -11.26
CA LYS A 118 -4.03 14.90 -12.63
C LYS A 118 -3.04 13.90 -13.21
N GLY A 119 -2.24 13.27 -12.34
CA GLY A 119 -1.26 12.25 -12.71
C GLY A 119 -1.84 10.86 -12.92
N GLY A 120 -3.15 10.65 -12.68
CA GLY A 120 -3.82 9.36 -12.87
C GLY A 120 -3.60 8.35 -11.74
N ALA A 121 -3.44 8.84 -10.50
CA ALA A 121 -3.51 7.98 -9.32
C ALA A 121 -4.94 7.49 -9.11
N ASP A 122 -5.09 6.20 -8.79
CA ASP A 122 -6.38 5.56 -8.54
C ASP A 122 -6.91 5.88 -7.13
N TYR A 123 -6.02 6.16 -6.18
CA TYR A 123 -6.36 6.67 -4.86
C TYR A 123 -5.21 7.45 -4.22
N ILE A 124 -5.54 8.21 -3.17
CA ILE A 124 -4.53 8.89 -2.34
C ILE A 124 -4.56 8.36 -0.90
N GLY A 125 -3.38 8.25 -0.30
CA GLY A 125 -3.22 8.07 1.15
C GLY A 125 -2.96 9.42 1.81
N PHE A 126 -4.00 10.12 2.25
CA PHE A 126 -3.84 11.41 2.91
C PHE A 126 -3.44 11.24 4.38
N GLY A 127 -2.40 11.96 4.82
CA GLY A 127 -2.08 12.00 6.24
C GLY A 127 -0.80 12.75 6.61
N PRO A 128 -0.32 12.55 7.85
CA PRO A 128 -0.99 11.81 8.91
C PRO A 128 -2.19 12.59 9.45
N VAL A 129 -3.37 11.96 9.60
CA VAL A 129 -4.54 12.61 10.22
C VAL A 129 -4.29 12.87 11.71
N PHE A 130 -3.81 11.83 12.40
CA PHE A 130 -3.42 11.87 13.81
C PHE A 130 -1.93 11.58 13.99
N HIS A 131 -1.37 11.93 15.15
CA HIS A 131 0.02 11.61 15.45
C HIS A 131 0.25 10.09 15.41
N THR A 132 1.37 9.65 14.84
CA THR A 132 1.72 8.22 14.72
C THR A 132 3.20 8.00 15.01
N LYS A 133 3.50 6.86 15.62
CA LYS A 133 4.88 6.38 15.86
C LYS A 133 5.30 5.30 14.86
N THR A 134 4.39 4.82 14.01
CA THR A 134 4.61 3.68 13.11
C THR A 134 5.49 4.03 11.90
N LYS A 135 5.51 5.30 11.51
CA LYS A 135 6.40 5.85 10.46
C LYS A 135 6.77 7.30 10.80
N ASN A 136 7.87 7.80 10.25
CA ASN A 136 8.16 9.23 10.30
C ASN A 136 7.19 9.96 9.35
N ALA A 137 6.04 10.38 9.88
CA ALA A 137 4.92 10.93 9.09
C ALA A 137 4.83 12.47 9.14
N GLY A 138 5.68 13.15 9.92
CA GLY A 138 5.52 14.58 10.18
C GLY A 138 4.36 14.92 11.12
N ALA A 139 4.01 16.21 11.19
CA ALA A 139 2.95 16.70 12.07
C ALA A 139 1.54 16.31 11.60
N PRO A 140 0.61 16.00 12.52
CA PRO A 140 -0.77 15.66 12.19
C PRO A 140 -1.47 16.80 11.44
N LYS A 141 -2.31 16.44 10.47
CA LYS A 141 -3.08 17.36 9.61
C LYS A 141 -4.52 17.56 10.11
N GLY A 142 -5.02 16.65 10.94
CA GLY A 142 -6.41 16.66 11.40
C GLY A 142 -7.39 16.27 10.29
N ILE A 143 -8.68 16.35 10.62
CA ILE A 143 -9.79 15.98 9.72
C ILE A 143 -10.34 17.16 8.91
N ALA A 144 -9.97 18.40 9.25
CA ALA A 144 -10.51 19.59 8.59
C ALA A 144 -10.08 19.75 7.12
N MET A 145 -9.15 18.90 6.65
CA MET A 145 -8.63 18.90 5.28
C MET A 145 -9.09 17.68 4.47
N LEU A 146 -9.91 16.79 5.05
CA LEU A 146 -10.53 15.64 4.39
C LEU A 146 -11.90 16.04 3.83
#